data_AF-A0A507D1V6-F1
#
_entry.id   AF-A0A507D1V6-F1
#
_cell.length_a   1.000
_cell.length_b   1.000
_cell.length_c   1.000
_cell.angle_alpha   90.00
_cell.angle_beta   90.00
_cell.angle_gamma   90.00
#
_symmetry.space_group_name_H-M   'P 1'
#
loop_
_entity.id
_entity.type
_entity.pdbx_description
1 polymer ?
#
loop_
_entity_poly.entity_id
_entity_poly.type
_entity_poly.pdbx_seq_one_letter_code
_entity_poly.pdbx_strand_id
1 'polypeptide(L)'
;MFSLSRLPTRLFPTCIQSTTRSVVSTSIDGWKQASKYMELDVKTKATLVPQPRGAISTPSAFLTAIGRSCADVSDKFKSWDHLFTATSLEMGDSLAIPVRKRKYILLWREWFKRGIEPRTIEIPKRAKKHLRLKNRVQLVRLKKQGLA
;
A
#
# COMPACT_ATOMS: atom_id res chain seq x y z
N MET A 1 -27.08 37.68 52.86
CA MET A 1 -27.51 36.37 52.35
C MET A 1 -27.23 36.32 50.84
N PHE A 2 -26.47 35.30 50.42
CA PHE A 2 -26.23 34.80 49.06
C PHE A 2 -25.49 35.68 48.02
N SER A 3 -24.17 35.51 47.98
CA SER A 3 -23.32 35.78 46.83
C SER A 3 -23.55 34.69 45.77
N LEU A 4 -24.06 35.07 44.60
CA LEU A 4 -24.24 34.18 43.46
C LEU A 4 -22.89 34.00 42.75
N SER A 5 -22.18 32.91 43.07
CA SER A 5 -21.01 32.47 42.33
C SER A 5 -21.41 31.93 40.95
N ARG A 6 -21.03 32.69 39.92
CA ARG A 6 -21.16 32.29 38.52
C ARG A 6 -20.21 31.12 38.23
N LEU A 7 -20.76 29.93 38.05
CA LEU A 7 -19.99 28.74 37.65
C LEU A 7 -19.36 28.97 36.25
N PRO A 8 -18.08 28.61 36.05
CA PRO A 8 -17.49 28.67 34.72
C PRO A 8 -18.06 27.54 33.86
N THR A 9 -18.74 27.91 32.78
CA THR A 9 -19.14 27.00 31.71
C THR A 9 -17.90 26.35 31.11
N ARG A 10 -17.66 25.08 31.44
CA ARG A 10 -16.66 24.25 30.77
C ARG A 10 -17.14 24.01 29.34
N LEU A 11 -16.55 24.74 28.38
CA LEU A 11 -16.62 24.40 26.97
C LEU A 11 -15.82 23.11 26.78
N PHE A 12 -16.53 21.97 26.72
CA PHE A 12 -15.93 20.73 26.28
C PHE A 12 -15.56 20.88 24.80
N PRO A 13 -14.29 20.69 24.41
CA PRO A 13 -13.93 20.73 23.01
C PRO A 13 -14.45 19.44 22.35
N THR A 14 -15.56 19.53 21.63
CA THR A 14 -15.99 18.48 20.72
C THR A 14 -15.09 18.51 19.49
N CYS A 15 -13.88 17.97 19.61
CA CYS A 15 -13.05 17.67 18.45
C CYS A 15 -13.05 16.16 18.24
N ILE A 16 -14.23 15.62 17.90
CA ILE A 16 -14.28 14.32 17.24
C ILE A 16 -13.86 14.59 15.80
N GLN A 17 -12.55 14.58 15.55
CA GLN A 17 -12.05 14.47 14.19
C GLN A 17 -12.40 13.06 13.73
N SER A 18 -13.55 12.93 13.07
CA SER A 18 -13.87 11.74 12.29
C SER A 18 -12.90 11.73 11.11
N THR A 19 -11.74 11.09 11.31
CA THR A 19 -10.87 10.73 10.20
C THR A 19 -11.68 9.76 9.34
N THR A 20 -12.36 10.25 8.32
CA THR A 20 -13.00 9.41 7.30
C THR A 20 -11.87 8.63 6.65
N ARG A 21 -11.74 7.35 7.00
CA ARG A 21 -10.89 6.39 6.29
C ARG A 21 -11.17 6.58 4.80
N SER A 22 -10.15 6.92 4.01
CA SER A 22 -10.30 7.02 2.55
C SER A 22 -10.97 5.74 2.07
N VAL A 23 -12.21 5.85 1.58
CA VAL A 23 -12.94 4.73 1.02
C VAL A 23 -12.06 4.16 -0.08
N VAL A 24 -11.75 2.87 0.00
CA VAL A 24 -11.00 2.19 -1.04
C VAL A 24 -11.81 2.37 -2.32
N SER A 25 -11.30 3.20 -3.25
CA SER A 25 -11.95 3.45 -4.54
C SER A 25 -12.21 2.10 -5.19
N THR A 26 -13.48 1.80 -5.36
CA THR A 26 -13.93 0.56 -5.96
C THR A 26 -15.03 0.98 -6.91
N SER A 27 -14.73 0.90 -8.21
CA SER A 27 -15.72 1.09 -9.28
C SER A 27 -16.84 0.07 -9.16
N ILE A 28 -17.97 0.37 -9.82
CA ILE A 28 -19.12 -0.53 -9.95
C ILE A 28 -18.68 -1.91 -10.49
N ASP A 29 -17.76 -1.92 -11.45
CA ASP A 29 -17.21 -3.17 -12.03
C ASP A 29 -16.34 -3.92 -11.02
N GLY A 30 -15.61 -3.20 -10.16
CA GLY A 30 -14.90 -3.76 -9.03
C GLY A 30 -15.82 -4.53 -8.07
N TRP A 31 -16.99 -3.97 -7.74
CA TRP A 31 -17.95 -4.60 -6.82
C TRP A 31 -18.57 -5.88 -7.40
N LYS A 32 -18.98 -5.85 -8.66
CA LYS A 32 -19.52 -7.04 -9.36
C LYS A 32 -18.50 -8.18 -9.35
N GLN A 33 -17.24 -7.85 -9.63
CA GLN A 33 -16.17 -8.84 -9.63
C GLN A 33 -15.81 -9.34 -8.23
N ALA A 34 -15.90 -8.48 -7.21
CA ALA A 34 -15.72 -8.89 -5.82
C ALA A 34 -16.74 -9.94 -5.41
N SER A 35 -18.03 -9.74 -5.70
CA SER A 35 -19.09 -10.72 -5.40
C SER A 35 -18.79 -12.06 -6.07
N LYS A 36 -18.55 -12.02 -7.38
CA LYS A 36 -18.21 -13.20 -8.17
C LYS A 36 -16.98 -13.92 -7.60
N TYR A 37 -15.92 -13.18 -7.25
CA TYR A 37 -14.71 -13.77 -6.69
C TYR A 37 -14.96 -14.44 -5.33
N MET A 38 -15.82 -13.89 -4.49
CA MET A 38 -16.09 -14.47 -3.17
C MET A 38 -16.80 -15.82 -3.26
N GLU A 39 -17.70 -15.99 -4.23
CA GLU A 39 -18.50 -17.21 -4.47
C GLU A 39 -17.68 -18.39 -5.02
N LEU A 40 -16.52 -18.14 -5.64
CA LEU A 40 -15.69 -19.18 -6.26
C LEU A 40 -15.07 -20.15 -5.24
N ASP A 41 -14.84 -21.39 -5.65
CA ASP A 41 -14.06 -22.36 -4.86
C ASP A 41 -12.56 -22.02 -4.83
N VAL A 42 -11.83 -22.64 -3.91
CA VAL A 42 -10.41 -22.34 -3.71
C VAL A 42 -9.56 -22.69 -4.93
N LYS A 43 -9.91 -23.75 -5.67
CA LYS A 43 -9.13 -24.18 -6.84
C LYS A 43 -9.36 -23.22 -8.00
N THR A 44 -10.60 -22.85 -8.30
CA THR A 44 -10.87 -21.86 -9.35
C THR A 44 -10.31 -20.49 -9.00
N LYS A 45 -10.35 -20.08 -7.72
CA LYS A 45 -9.68 -18.85 -7.26
C LYS A 45 -8.20 -18.83 -7.61
N ALA A 46 -7.48 -19.94 -7.51
CA ALA A 46 -6.04 -19.99 -7.80
C ALA A 46 -5.72 -19.74 -9.28
N THR A 47 -6.53 -20.30 -10.20
CA THR A 47 -6.33 -20.20 -11.65
C THR A 47 -7.07 -19.00 -12.28
N LEU A 48 -7.92 -18.30 -11.52
CA LEU A 48 -8.71 -17.19 -12.04
C LEU A 48 -7.84 -16.03 -12.52
N VAL A 49 -7.94 -15.74 -13.82
CA VAL A 49 -7.44 -14.50 -14.41
C VAL A 49 -8.58 -13.48 -14.46
N PRO A 50 -8.45 -12.32 -13.78
CA PRO A 50 -9.46 -11.28 -13.81
C PRO A 50 -9.42 -10.52 -15.14
N GLN A 51 -10.59 -10.11 -15.62
CA GLN A 51 -10.67 -9.22 -16.79
C GLN A 51 -10.00 -7.87 -16.52
N PRO A 52 -9.33 -7.27 -17.51
CA PRO A 52 -8.78 -5.93 -17.38
C PRO A 52 -9.88 -4.89 -17.16
N ARG A 53 -9.59 -3.84 -16.37
CA ARG A 53 -10.59 -2.84 -15.95
C ARG A 53 -10.06 -1.41 -16.06
N GLY A 54 -10.93 -0.49 -16.47
CA GLY A 54 -10.61 0.93 -16.59
C GLY A 54 -9.39 1.19 -17.48
N ALA A 55 -8.46 2.01 -17.01
CA ALA A 55 -7.22 2.33 -17.72
C ALA A 55 -6.14 1.22 -17.64
N ILE A 56 -6.43 0.11 -16.96
CA ILE A 56 -5.45 -0.95 -16.67
C ILE A 56 -5.77 -2.17 -17.53
N SER A 57 -5.27 -2.17 -18.76
CA SER A 57 -5.35 -3.30 -19.68
C SER A 57 -4.04 -4.07 -19.83
N THR A 58 -2.90 -3.43 -19.55
CA THR A 58 -1.57 -4.01 -19.77
C THR A 58 -0.86 -4.32 -18.46
N PRO A 59 0.04 -5.32 -18.43
CA PRO A 59 0.87 -5.60 -17.26
C PRO A 59 1.69 -4.40 -16.80
N SER A 60 2.21 -3.61 -17.75
CA SER A 60 2.98 -2.40 -17.48
C SER A 60 2.12 -1.32 -16.78
N ALA A 61 0.89 -1.10 -17.25
CA ALA A 61 -0.05 -0.17 -16.60
C ALA A 61 -0.36 -0.60 -15.17
N PHE A 62 -0.59 -1.90 -14.94
CA PHE A 62 -0.86 -2.44 -13.60
C PHE A 62 0.31 -2.22 -12.64
N LEU A 63 1.53 -2.58 -13.08
CA LEU A 63 2.74 -2.47 -12.26
C LEU A 63 3.13 -1.01 -11.98
N THR A 64 2.81 -0.10 -12.89
CA THR A 64 2.96 1.34 -12.68
C THR A 64 1.96 1.87 -11.65
N ALA A 65 0.69 1.45 -11.75
CA ALA A 65 -0.37 1.91 -10.85
C ALA A 65 -0.15 1.53 -9.38
N ILE A 66 0.38 0.33 -9.10
CA ILE A 66 0.68 -0.13 -7.73
C ILE A 66 1.90 0.57 -7.09
N GLY A 67 2.76 1.19 -7.90
CA GLY A 67 3.95 1.92 -7.47
C GLY A 67 5.08 1.05 -6.89
N ARG A 68 5.81 1.57 -5.91
CA ARG A 68 6.97 0.91 -5.22
C ARG A 68 8.05 0.38 -6.17
N SER A 69 8.32 1.12 -7.25
CA SER A 69 9.30 0.74 -8.28
C SER A 69 8.99 -0.61 -8.93
N CYS A 70 7.71 -1.00 -9.01
CA CYS A 70 7.30 -2.20 -9.75
C CYS A 70 7.31 -2.01 -11.27
N ALA A 71 7.34 -0.76 -11.76
CA ALA A 71 7.50 -0.46 -13.18
C ALA A 71 8.80 -1.09 -13.75
N ASP A 72 9.91 -1.10 -13.02
CA ASP A 72 11.19 -1.64 -13.51
C ASP A 72 11.18 -3.15 -13.88
N VAL A 73 10.12 -3.87 -13.51
CA VAL A 73 9.97 -5.31 -13.82
C VAL A 73 8.88 -5.57 -14.85
N SER A 74 8.31 -4.53 -15.48
CA SER A 74 7.26 -4.66 -16.50
C SER A 74 7.69 -5.52 -17.67
N ASP A 75 8.93 -5.35 -18.12
CA ASP A 75 9.46 -5.96 -19.35
C ASP A 75 9.58 -7.49 -19.25
N LYS A 76 9.52 -7.99 -18.01
CA LYS A 76 9.60 -9.42 -17.71
C LYS A 76 8.26 -10.14 -17.94
N PHE A 77 7.15 -9.41 -17.93
CA PHE A 77 5.82 -9.99 -18.12
C PHE A 77 5.34 -9.80 -19.57
N LYS A 78 5.13 -10.92 -20.27
CA LYS A 78 4.77 -10.92 -21.70
C LYS A 78 3.29 -10.59 -21.96
N SER A 79 2.39 -11.05 -21.08
CA SER A 79 0.94 -10.90 -21.26
C SER A 79 0.22 -10.69 -19.92
N TRP A 80 -1.04 -10.25 -20.00
CA TRP A 80 -1.92 -10.10 -18.84
C TRP A 80 -2.11 -11.44 -18.11
N ASP A 81 -2.37 -12.52 -18.86
CA ASP A 81 -2.54 -13.86 -18.29
C ASP A 81 -1.26 -14.34 -17.61
N HIS A 82 -0.10 -14.06 -18.21
CA HIS A 82 1.19 -14.42 -17.61
C HIS A 82 1.40 -13.72 -16.26
N LEU A 83 0.99 -12.46 -16.11
CA LEU A 83 1.07 -11.74 -14.83
C LEU A 83 0.23 -12.41 -13.73
N PHE A 84 -0.97 -12.88 -14.05
CA PHE A 84 -1.92 -13.45 -13.08
C PHE A 84 -1.75 -14.96 -12.84
N THR A 85 -1.07 -15.67 -13.72
CA THR A 85 -0.80 -17.11 -13.59
C THR A 85 0.59 -17.39 -13.00
N ALA A 86 1.57 -16.50 -13.20
CA ALA A 86 2.95 -16.73 -12.75
C ALA A 86 3.05 -17.06 -11.25
N THR A 87 3.87 -18.06 -10.93
CA THR A 87 4.11 -18.55 -9.56
C THR A 87 5.25 -17.77 -8.90
N SER A 88 5.29 -17.73 -7.56
CA SER A 88 6.37 -17.07 -6.82
C SER A 88 7.77 -17.61 -7.12
N LEU A 89 7.85 -18.91 -7.47
CA LEU A 89 9.09 -19.60 -7.88
C LEU A 89 9.53 -19.13 -9.27
N GLU A 90 8.64 -19.18 -10.27
CA GLU A 90 8.91 -18.67 -11.62
C GLU A 90 9.33 -17.19 -11.63
N MET A 91 8.67 -16.37 -10.81
CA MET A 91 9.04 -14.96 -10.62
C MET A 91 10.45 -14.79 -10.04
N GLY A 92 10.91 -15.76 -9.25
CA GLY A 92 12.25 -15.75 -8.68
C GLY A 92 13.30 -16.31 -9.60
N ASP A 93 13.06 -17.49 -10.15
CA ASP A 93 14.06 -18.26 -10.87
C ASP A 93 14.17 -17.80 -12.33
N SER A 94 13.04 -17.72 -13.03
CA SER A 94 13.02 -17.33 -14.46
C SER A 94 13.12 -15.82 -14.64
N LEU A 95 12.46 -15.06 -13.78
CA LEU A 95 12.31 -13.61 -13.94
C LEU A 95 13.28 -12.82 -13.03
N ALA A 96 14.05 -13.46 -12.15
CA ALA A 96 15.02 -12.81 -11.25
C ALA A 96 14.43 -11.57 -10.52
N ILE A 97 13.16 -11.62 -10.09
CA ILE A 97 12.50 -10.50 -9.40
C ILE A 97 12.84 -10.57 -7.91
N PRO A 98 13.23 -9.47 -7.26
CA PRO A 98 13.56 -9.48 -5.83
C PRO A 98 12.35 -9.83 -4.97
N VAL A 99 12.57 -10.58 -3.90
CA VAL A 99 11.54 -11.15 -3.02
C VAL A 99 10.49 -10.11 -2.57
N ARG A 100 10.92 -8.88 -2.26
CA ARG A 100 10.03 -7.79 -1.85
C ARG A 100 9.02 -7.40 -2.93
N LYS A 101 9.48 -7.24 -4.17
CA LYS A 101 8.60 -6.91 -5.31
C LYS A 101 7.66 -8.09 -5.60
N ARG A 102 8.15 -9.34 -5.54
CA ARG A 102 7.32 -10.55 -5.75
C ARG A 102 6.13 -10.62 -4.79
N LYS A 103 6.39 -10.51 -3.48
CA LYS A 103 5.32 -10.54 -2.45
C LYS A 103 4.30 -9.42 -2.65
N TYR A 104 4.77 -8.23 -3.04
CA TYR A 104 3.92 -7.07 -3.27
C TYR A 104 3.02 -7.25 -4.50
N ILE A 105 3.57 -7.74 -5.62
CA ILE A 105 2.81 -8.02 -6.84
C ILE A 105 1.74 -9.11 -6.59
N LEU A 106 2.10 -10.19 -5.89
CA LEU A 106 1.16 -11.26 -5.54
C LEU A 106 0.02 -10.76 -4.65
N LEU A 107 0.33 -9.91 -3.66
CA LEU A 107 -0.68 -9.28 -2.82
C LEU A 107 -1.66 -8.43 -3.64
N TRP A 108 -1.13 -7.62 -4.56
CA TRP A 108 -1.96 -6.77 -5.42
C TRP A 108 -2.78 -7.56 -6.42
N ARG A 109 -2.28 -8.68 -6.94
CA ARG A 109 -3.06 -9.60 -7.79
C ARG A 109 -4.30 -10.10 -7.06
N GLU A 110 -4.15 -10.52 -5.80
CA GLU A 110 -5.28 -10.98 -4.99
C GLU A 110 -6.27 -9.85 -4.67
N TRP A 111 -5.77 -8.65 -4.38
CA TRP A 111 -6.64 -7.49 -4.19
C TRP A 111 -7.40 -7.12 -5.47
N PHE A 112 -6.75 -7.21 -6.63
CA PHE A 112 -7.38 -6.94 -7.90
C PHE A 112 -8.49 -7.96 -8.21
N LYS A 113 -8.24 -9.25 -7.95
CA LYS A 113 -9.25 -10.32 -8.07
C LYS A 113 -10.46 -10.07 -7.16
N ARG A 114 -10.23 -9.52 -5.96
CA ARG A 114 -11.26 -9.08 -5.01
C ARG A 114 -11.98 -7.77 -5.39
N GLY A 115 -11.71 -7.19 -6.55
CA GLY A 115 -12.37 -5.95 -6.97
C GLY A 115 -11.72 -4.66 -6.49
N ILE A 116 -10.58 -4.71 -5.80
CA ILE A 116 -9.88 -3.53 -5.31
C ILE A 116 -9.04 -2.93 -6.44
N GLU A 117 -9.18 -1.62 -6.65
CA GLU A 117 -8.42 -0.92 -7.68
C GLU A 117 -6.94 -0.72 -7.28
N PRO A 118 -5.99 -0.94 -8.21
CA PRO A 118 -4.58 -0.68 -8.01
C PRO A 118 -4.35 0.80 -7.67
N ARG A 119 -3.63 1.05 -6.58
CA ARG A 119 -3.23 2.40 -6.17
C ARG A 119 -1.85 2.37 -5.55
N THR A 120 -1.14 3.49 -5.64
CA THR A 120 0.18 3.62 -5.03
C THR A 120 0.04 3.78 -3.52
N ILE A 121 0.50 2.76 -2.77
CA ILE A 121 0.62 2.84 -1.31
C ILE A 121 2.08 3.18 -0.99
N GLU A 122 2.32 4.47 -0.76
CA GLU A 122 3.62 4.98 -0.36
C GLU A 122 4.09 4.33 0.95
N ILE A 123 5.39 4.05 1.04
CA ILE A 123 5.98 3.56 2.28
C ILE A 123 6.16 4.76 3.20
N PRO A 124 5.52 4.79 4.38
CA PRO A 124 5.66 5.92 5.27
C PRO A 124 7.12 6.09 5.69
N LYS A 125 7.69 7.27 5.46
CA LYS A 125 9.05 7.60 5.87
C LYS A 125 9.07 7.82 7.39
N ARG A 126 9.34 6.76 8.15
CA ARG A 126 9.46 6.87 9.62
C ARG A 126 10.67 7.72 9.98
N ALA A 127 10.44 8.87 10.61
CA ALA A 127 11.51 9.71 11.12
C ALA A 127 12.26 9.01 12.27
N LYS A 128 13.55 8.71 12.07
CA LYS A 128 14.42 8.12 13.10
C LYS A 128 14.91 9.18 14.09
N LYS A 129 14.01 9.71 14.94
CA LYS A 129 14.33 10.79 15.91
C LYS A 129 15.55 10.45 16.78
N HIS A 130 15.64 9.23 17.31
CA HIS A 130 16.79 8.80 18.13
C HIS A 130 18.12 8.88 17.39
N LEU A 131 18.13 8.54 16.09
CA LEU A 131 19.33 8.57 15.27
C LEU A 131 19.81 10.01 15.05
N ARG A 132 18.87 10.95 14.86
CA ARG A 132 19.19 12.39 14.79
C ARG A 132 19.85 12.87 16.08
N LEU A 133 19.34 12.45 17.23
CA LEU A 133 19.92 12.79 18.53
C LEU A 133 21.32 12.17 18.71
N LYS A 134 21.49 10.89 18.36
CA LYS A 134 22.78 10.19 18.42
C LYS A 134 23.85 10.89 17.56
N ASN A 135 23.51 11.24 16.32
CA ASN A 135 24.42 11.94 15.41
C ASN A 135 24.79 13.33 15.95
N ARG A 136 23.82 14.08 16.51
CA ARG A 136 24.08 15.38 17.15
C ARG A 136 25.05 15.25 18.32
N VAL A 137 24.86 14.26 19.19
CA VAL A 137 25.77 14.02 20.33
C VAL A 137 27.17 13.64 19.85
N GLN A 138 27.29 12.82 18.79
CA GLN A 138 28.58 12.47 18.19
C GLN A 138 29.30 13.71 17.63
N LEU A 139 28.59 14.58 16.90
CA LEU A 139 29.17 15.84 16.38
C LEU A 139 29.68 16.74 17.52
N VAL A 140 28.94 16.84 18.63
CA VAL A 140 29.38 17.61 19.81
C VAL A 140 30.64 17.00 20.41
N ARG A 141 30.75 15.66 20.47
CA ARG A 141 31.95 14.96 20.97
C ARG A 141 33.16 15.19 20.06
N LEU A 142 32.99 15.09 18.75
CA LEU A 142 34.06 15.33 17.76
C LEU A 142 34.57 16.76 17.83
N LYS A 143 33.66 17.75 17.89
CA LYS A 143 34.02 19.16 18.10
C LYS A 143 34.78 19.38 19.40
N LYS A 144 34.37 18.73 20.49
CA LYS A 144 35.08 18.79 21.78
C LYS A 144 36.49 18.20 21.70
N GLN A 145 36.70 17.19 20.85
CA GLN A 145 38.00 16.57 20.60
C GLN A 145 38.85 17.31 19.55
N GLY A 146 38.33 18.38 18.94
CA GLY A 146 39.02 19.13 17.88
C GLY A 146 39.15 18.37 16.55
N LEU A 147 38.37 17.30 16.37
CA LEU A 147 38.42 16.42 15.19
C LEU A 147 37.44 16.84 14.08
N ALA A 148 36.62 17.88 14.30
CA ALA A 148 35.56 18.35 13.41
C ALA A 148 35.31 19.85 13.55
#